data_AF-A0A928L7Q5-F1
#
_entry.id   AF-A0A928L7Q5-F1
#
_cell.length_a   1.000
_cell.length_b   1.000
_cell.length_c   1.000
_cell.angle_alpha   90.00
_cell.angle_beta   90.00
_cell.angle_gamma   90.00
#
_symmetry.space_group_name_H-M   'P 1'
#
loop_
_entity.id
_entity.type
_entity.pdbx_description
1 polymer ?
#
loop_
_entity_poly.entity_id
_entity_poly.type
_entity_poly.pdbx_seq_one_letter_code
_entity_poly.pdbx_strand_id
1 'polypeptide(L)'
;MNTGKISAALIAGMIICGCTDIYNVGSTVSAAGESDAKIGVMPELPDFNLNDVNGTVTVYIPPEIDAQLTITFDSPEGEDFLYYDILANGGAAYAFGIEGTLSDTDRIYTLSILPVSNEGYAAAEAYTEEFTVADPDTVPDSYFVRNFDVKFDYEYDGTSWELTKDDGENKELLFSFRRYAMGDVDLDGKIAASDAALVLSEYAALAANGESVLDKNQKLVADVDSDEKITAFDAAKILEYYADASSGKTPSWE
;
A
#
# COMPACT_ATOMS: atom_id res chain seq x y z
N MET A 1 2.54 -40.01 -19.40
CA MET A 1 3.91 -39.52 -19.08
C MET A 1 3.82 -38.01 -19.16
N ASN A 2 3.32 -37.31 -18.14
CA ASN A 2 4.05 -36.75 -16.99
C ASN A 2 5.59 -36.67 -17.11
N THR A 3 6.10 -35.62 -16.45
CA THR A 3 7.46 -35.20 -16.09
C THR A 3 8.10 -34.23 -17.09
N GLY A 4 8.42 -32.97 -16.76
CA GLY A 4 8.33 -32.26 -15.49
C GLY A 4 8.90 -30.84 -15.58
N LYS A 5 8.50 -30.06 -14.57
CA LYS A 5 9.01 -28.77 -14.06
C LYS A 5 10.45 -28.38 -14.42
N ILE A 6 10.68 -27.10 -14.76
CA ILE A 6 11.80 -26.19 -14.37
C ILE A 6 11.34 -24.76 -14.82
N SER A 7 11.54 -23.60 -14.17
CA SER A 7 11.85 -23.11 -12.83
C SER A 7 11.75 -21.59 -12.93
N ALA A 8 11.49 -20.93 -11.81
CA ALA A 8 11.45 -19.48 -11.65
C ALA A 8 12.77 -18.75 -11.96
N ALA A 9 12.64 -17.43 -12.06
CA ALA A 9 13.63 -16.35 -12.00
C ALA A 9 14.30 -15.92 -13.32
N LEU A 10 13.90 -14.73 -13.80
CA LEU A 10 14.80 -13.58 -13.71
C LEU A 10 13.98 -12.27 -13.77
N ILE A 11 14.04 -11.53 -12.65
CA ILE A 11 13.67 -10.13 -12.57
C ILE A 11 14.67 -9.36 -13.44
N ALA A 12 14.20 -8.77 -14.53
CA ALA A 12 14.95 -7.77 -15.28
C ALA A 12 13.96 -6.82 -15.97
N GLY A 13 13.79 -5.65 -15.36
CA GLY A 13 13.40 -4.40 -16.00
C GLY A 13 12.23 -4.48 -16.98
N MET A 14 11.01 -4.45 -16.48
CA MET A 14 9.91 -3.85 -17.21
C MET A 14 9.50 -2.58 -16.48
N ILE A 15 10.16 -1.47 -16.84
CA ILE A 15 9.52 -0.17 -16.75
C ILE A 15 8.36 -0.26 -17.73
N ILE A 16 7.20 -0.74 -17.28
CA ILE A 16 5.95 -0.40 -17.94
C ILE A 16 5.68 1.04 -17.52
N CYS A 17 6.20 1.95 -18.33
CA CYS A 17 5.71 3.31 -18.39
C CYS A 17 4.26 3.24 -18.88
N GLY A 18 3.33 2.96 -17.98
CA GLY A 18 1.96 3.45 -18.09
C GLY A 18 2.02 4.91 -17.66
N CYS A 19 2.05 5.83 -18.61
CA CYS A 19 1.85 7.24 -18.28
C CYS A 19 0.39 7.36 -17.82
N THR A 20 0.16 7.36 -16.50
CA THR A 20 -1.12 7.80 -15.94
C THR A 20 -1.29 9.26 -16.33
N ASP A 21 -2.28 9.56 -17.18
CA ASP A 21 -2.59 10.93 -17.58
C ASP A 21 -3.25 11.65 -16.38
N ILE A 22 -2.41 12.29 -15.57
CA ILE A 22 -2.82 13.11 -14.43
C ILE A 22 -3.13 14.54 -14.93
N TYR A 23 -4.22 15.15 -14.45
CA TYR A 23 -4.52 16.57 -14.69
C TYR A 23 -4.87 17.31 -13.40
N ASN A 24 -4.48 18.58 -13.31
CA ASN A 24 -4.72 19.39 -12.12
C ASN A 24 -6.19 19.83 -12.09
N VAL A 25 -6.94 19.49 -11.02
CA VAL A 25 -8.37 19.84 -10.87
C VAL A 25 -8.57 21.24 -10.26
N GLY A 26 -7.48 21.98 -10.04
CA GLY A 26 -7.49 23.29 -9.39
C GLY A 26 -7.21 23.21 -7.89
N SER A 27 -6.76 24.32 -7.32
CA SER A 27 -6.34 24.46 -5.93
C SER A 27 -7.20 25.49 -5.19
N THR A 28 -7.66 25.15 -3.99
CA THR A 28 -8.06 26.14 -2.98
C THR A 28 -6.94 26.29 -1.97
N VAL A 29 -6.67 27.54 -1.56
CA VAL A 29 -5.73 27.81 -0.47
C VAL A 29 -6.56 27.92 0.80
N SER A 30 -6.40 26.98 1.72
CA SER A 30 -7.03 27.09 3.04
C SER A 30 -6.34 28.21 3.83
N ALA A 31 -7.06 28.80 4.79
CA ALA A 31 -6.57 29.94 5.59
C ALA A 31 -5.33 29.63 6.45
N ALA A 32 -4.88 28.38 6.49
CA ALA A 32 -3.69 27.91 7.20
C ALA A 32 -2.43 27.79 6.33
N GLY A 33 -2.51 28.03 5.02
CA GLY A 33 -1.35 28.01 4.11
C GLY A 33 -0.94 26.63 3.61
N GLU A 34 -1.75 25.60 3.80
CA GLU A 34 -1.64 24.31 3.11
C GLU A 34 -2.38 24.38 1.76
N SER A 35 -1.79 23.83 0.70
CA SER A 35 -2.44 23.76 -0.62
C SER A 35 -3.42 22.59 -0.68
N ASP A 36 -4.72 22.85 -0.84
CA ASP A 36 -5.75 21.82 -1.13
C ASP A 36 -5.71 21.39 -2.61
N ALA A 37 -4.51 21.23 -3.18
CA ALA A 37 -4.38 20.86 -4.59
C ALA A 37 -4.80 19.39 -4.77
N LYS A 38 -5.97 19.17 -5.35
CA LYS A 38 -6.44 17.83 -5.75
C LYS A 38 -5.83 17.45 -7.10
N ILE A 39 -5.31 16.24 -7.16
CA ILE A 39 -4.76 15.61 -8.35
C ILE A 39 -5.86 14.81 -9.02
N GLY A 40 -6.27 15.20 -10.23
CA GLY A 40 -7.29 14.49 -11.00
C GLY A 40 -6.67 13.31 -11.73
N VAL A 41 -7.33 12.16 -11.65
CA VAL A 41 -6.88 10.93 -12.29
C VAL A 41 -7.81 10.60 -13.45
N MET A 42 -7.25 10.31 -14.62
CA MET A 42 -8.02 9.75 -15.74
C MET A 42 -8.21 8.25 -15.55
N PRO A 43 -9.43 7.72 -15.78
CA PRO A 43 -9.69 6.29 -15.66
C PRO A 43 -9.06 5.53 -16.82
N GLU A 44 -8.84 4.24 -16.59
CA GLU A 44 -8.35 3.31 -17.60
C GLU A 44 -9.46 2.84 -18.56
N LEU A 45 -10.71 3.21 -18.27
CA LEU A 45 -11.87 2.86 -19.10
C LEU A 45 -11.81 3.59 -20.45
N PRO A 46 -11.70 2.88 -21.60
CA PRO A 46 -11.55 3.51 -22.91
C PRO A 46 -12.70 4.42 -23.34
N ASP A 47 -13.91 4.12 -22.87
CA ASP A 47 -15.14 4.83 -23.24
C ASP A 47 -15.63 5.79 -22.13
N PHE A 48 -14.76 6.16 -21.18
CA PHE A 48 -15.10 7.11 -20.13
C PHE A 48 -15.50 8.48 -20.69
N ASN A 49 -16.65 8.97 -20.25
CA ASN A 49 -17.21 10.25 -20.63
C ASN A 49 -17.03 11.28 -19.52
N LEU A 50 -16.05 12.17 -19.69
CA LEU A 50 -15.79 13.30 -18.78
C LEU A 50 -16.99 14.23 -18.56
N ASN A 51 -17.96 14.25 -19.46
CA ASN A 51 -19.17 15.08 -19.31
C ASN A 51 -20.29 14.37 -18.55
N ASP A 52 -20.08 13.11 -18.16
CA ASP A 52 -21.06 12.26 -17.48
C ASP A 52 -20.54 11.77 -16.12
N VAL A 53 -19.66 12.56 -15.50
CA VAL A 53 -19.20 12.31 -14.14
C VAL A 53 -20.33 12.69 -13.18
N ASN A 54 -20.85 11.70 -12.46
CA ASN A 54 -21.93 11.86 -11.48
C ASN A 54 -21.49 11.56 -10.05
N GLY A 55 -20.21 11.22 -9.87
CA GLY A 55 -19.63 11.01 -8.56
C GLY A 55 -18.18 11.42 -8.47
N THR A 56 -17.71 11.66 -7.24
CA THR A 56 -16.28 11.85 -6.96
C THR A 56 -15.87 11.07 -5.73
N VAL A 57 -14.81 10.27 -5.89
CA VAL A 57 -14.04 9.70 -4.78
C VAL A 57 -12.76 10.52 -4.62
N THR A 58 -12.47 11.04 -3.44
CA THR A 58 -11.19 11.69 -3.12
C THR A 58 -10.46 10.88 -2.05
N VAL A 59 -9.17 10.61 -2.23
CA VAL A 59 -8.32 9.96 -1.23
C VAL A 59 -7.10 10.84 -0.96
N TYR A 60 -6.96 11.33 0.28
CA TYR A 60 -5.74 11.99 0.73
C TYR A 60 -4.75 10.97 1.29
N ILE A 61 -3.51 11.02 0.82
CA ILE A 61 -2.41 10.18 1.30
C ILE A 61 -1.41 11.05 2.07
N PRO A 62 -1.04 10.71 3.33
CA PRO A 62 -0.10 11.50 4.11
C PRO A 62 1.32 11.41 3.53
N PRO A 63 2.19 12.42 3.75
CA PRO A 63 3.48 12.56 3.06
C PRO A 63 4.50 11.45 3.34
N GLU A 64 4.32 10.68 4.41
CA GLU A 64 5.27 9.65 4.83
C GLU A 64 5.07 8.30 4.12
N ILE A 65 3.91 8.06 3.54
CA ILE A 65 3.55 6.80 2.88
C ILE A 65 3.05 7.07 1.45
N ASP A 66 3.17 6.06 0.61
CA ASP A 66 2.47 6.00 -0.67
C ASP A 66 1.23 5.11 -0.51
N ALA A 67 0.42 4.97 -1.56
CA ALA A 67 -0.66 4.01 -1.58
C ALA A 67 -0.94 3.50 -2.99
N GLN A 68 -1.21 2.20 -3.11
CA GLN A 68 -1.85 1.65 -4.28
C GLN A 68 -3.35 1.92 -4.16
N LEU A 69 -3.89 2.70 -5.10
CA LEU A 69 -5.30 3.05 -5.18
C LEU A 69 -5.89 2.39 -6.43
N THR A 70 -6.89 1.54 -6.23
CA THR A 70 -7.55 0.81 -7.31
C THR A 70 -9.05 0.99 -7.19
N ILE A 71 -9.73 1.21 -8.32
CA ILE A 71 -11.18 1.14 -8.41
C ILE A 71 -11.51 0.14 -9.51
N THR A 72 -12.31 -0.86 -9.19
CA THR A 72 -12.91 -1.79 -10.16
C THR A 72 -14.42 -1.62 -10.19
N PHE A 73 -15.09 -2.26 -11.14
CA PHE A 73 -16.53 -2.40 -11.11
C PHE A 73 -17.00 -3.76 -11.63
N ASP A 74 -18.12 -4.21 -11.08
CA ASP A 74 -18.90 -5.35 -11.54
C ASP A 74 -20.09 -4.85 -12.37
N SER A 75 -20.52 -5.63 -13.34
CA SER A 75 -21.62 -5.30 -14.26
C SER A 75 -22.27 -6.58 -14.78
N PRO A 76 -23.45 -6.51 -15.44
CA PRO A 76 -24.06 -7.67 -16.08
C PRO A 76 -23.16 -8.41 -17.09
N GLU A 77 -22.15 -7.72 -17.65
CA GLU A 77 -21.20 -8.25 -18.62
C GLU A 77 -20.00 -8.98 -17.97
N GLY A 78 -19.78 -8.82 -16.66
CA GLY A 78 -18.67 -9.42 -15.92
C GLY A 78 -18.28 -8.64 -14.66
N GLU A 79 -17.31 -9.20 -13.94
CA GLU A 79 -16.85 -8.74 -12.62
C GLU A 79 -15.39 -8.25 -12.71
N ASP A 80 -14.96 -7.45 -11.73
CA ASP A 80 -13.60 -6.93 -11.54
C ASP A 80 -13.03 -6.15 -12.74
N PHE A 81 -13.86 -5.42 -13.49
CA PHE A 81 -13.37 -4.56 -14.56
C PHE A 81 -12.59 -3.37 -14.00
N LEU A 82 -11.38 -3.17 -14.51
CA LEU A 82 -10.51 -2.09 -14.05
C LEU A 82 -11.06 -0.72 -14.46
N TYR A 83 -11.15 0.20 -13.49
CA TYR A 83 -11.58 1.59 -13.70
C TYR A 83 -10.44 2.57 -13.40
N TYR A 84 -9.74 2.39 -12.27
CA TYR A 84 -8.52 3.13 -11.92
C TYR A 84 -7.48 2.18 -11.34
N ASP A 85 -6.20 2.42 -11.66
CA ASP A 85 -5.06 1.75 -11.03
C ASP A 85 -3.86 2.70 -10.94
N ILE A 86 -3.56 3.22 -9.74
CA ILE A 86 -2.44 4.14 -9.56
C ILE A 86 -1.63 3.86 -8.30
N LEU A 87 -0.32 4.07 -8.41
CA LEU A 87 0.53 4.30 -7.26
C LEU A 87 0.51 5.79 -6.90
N ALA A 88 -0.26 6.12 -5.88
CA ALA A 88 -0.40 7.47 -5.34
C ALA A 88 0.77 7.79 -4.41
N ASN A 89 1.52 8.85 -4.73
CA ASN A 89 2.58 9.36 -3.86
C ASN A 89 1.99 10.12 -2.67
N GLY A 90 2.64 10.02 -1.52
CA GLY A 90 2.28 10.75 -0.30
C GLY A 90 2.27 12.27 -0.43
N GLY A 91 1.47 12.91 0.43
CA GLY A 91 1.40 14.37 0.59
C GLY A 91 0.44 15.05 -0.36
N ALA A 92 -0.50 14.28 -0.94
CA ALA A 92 -1.44 14.77 -1.94
C ALA A 92 -2.81 14.10 -1.81
N ALA A 93 -3.83 14.79 -2.32
CA ALA A 93 -5.18 14.24 -2.48
C ALA A 93 -5.43 13.88 -3.94
N TYR A 94 -5.90 12.66 -4.19
CA TYR A 94 -6.22 12.13 -5.52
C TYR A 94 -7.74 12.07 -5.69
N ALA A 95 -8.25 12.63 -6.78
CA ALA A 95 -9.67 12.69 -7.10
C ALA A 95 -9.99 11.85 -8.34
N PHE A 96 -10.97 10.98 -8.18
CA PHE A 96 -11.47 10.03 -9.16
C PHE A 96 -12.89 10.41 -9.54
N GLY A 97 -13.13 10.69 -10.82
CA GLY A 97 -14.46 10.94 -11.35
C GLY A 97 -15.14 9.62 -11.66
N ILE A 98 -16.37 9.43 -11.19
CA ILE A 98 -17.12 8.20 -11.41
C ILE A 98 -18.36 8.50 -12.25
N GLU A 99 -18.54 7.74 -13.32
CA GLU A 99 -19.78 7.78 -14.12
C GLU A 99 -20.95 7.21 -13.31
N GLY A 100 -22.10 7.85 -13.41
CA GLY A 100 -23.34 7.31 -12.88
C GLY A 100 -23.86 6.17 -13.74
N THR A 101 -24.78 5.43 -13.16
CA THR A 101 -25.49 4.35 -13.84
C THR A 101 -27.00 4.56 -13.79
N LEU A 102 -27.67 4.04 -14.83
CA LEU A 102 -29.12 4.13 -14.97
C LEU A 102 -29.84 3.23 -13.95
N SER A 103 -29.19 2.19 -13.44
CA SER A 103 -29.66 1.35 -12.33
C SER A 103 -28.54 0.98 -11.35
N ASP A 104 -28.91 0.67 -10.10
CA ASP A 104 -28.01 0.19 -9.05
C ASP A 104 -27.48 -1.24 -9.31
N THR A 105 -27.99 -1.91 -10.35
CA THR A 105 -27.53 -3.22 -10.82
C THR A 105 -26.64 -3.14 -12.07
N ASP A 106 -26.45 -1.95 -12.64
CA ASP A 106 -25.67 -1.78 -13.88
C ASP A 106 -24.17 -1.77 -13.61
N ARG A 107 -23.73 -1.05 -12.56
CA ARG A 107 -22.36 -1.12 -12.06
C ARG A 107 -22.30 -1.01 -10.54
N ILE A 108 -21.54 -1.91 -9.92
CA ILE A 108 -21.14 -1.83 -8.52
C ILE A 108 -19.64 -1.56 -8.51
N TYR A 109 -19.23 -0.42 -7.97
CA TYR A 109 -17.83 -0.03 -7.92
C TYR A 109 -17.20 -0.53 -6.62
N THR A 110 -15.97 -0.99 -6.69
CA THR A 110 -15.17 -1.39 -5.53
C THR A 110 -13.92 -0.53 -5.46
N LEU A 111 -13.81 0.28 -4.42
CA LEU A 111 -12.57 0.97 -4.07
C LEU A 111 -11.67 0.04 -3.26
N SER A 112 -10.38 0.05 -3.56
CA SER A 112 -9.32 -0.55 -2.76
C SER A 112 -8.24 0.50 -2.45
N ILE A 113 -7.95 0.69 -1.15
CA ILE A 113 -6.85 1.53 -0.66
C ILE A 113 -5.87 0.62 0.04
N LEU A 114 -4.69 0.44 -0.55
CA LEU A 114 -3.60 -0.33 0.03
C LEU A 114 -2.42 0.60 0.31
N PRO A 115 -2.18 0.99 1.56
CA PRO A 115 -1.08 1.89 1.89
C PRO A 115 0.26 1.15 1.73
N VAL A 116 1.24 1.87 1.21
CA VAL A 116 2.59 1.40 0.97
C VAL A 116 3.51 2.26 1.82
N SER A 117 3.96 1.70 2.95
CA SER A 117 4.94 2.38 3.80
C SER A 117 6.30 2.44 3.11
N ASN A 118 7.03 3.52 3.39
CA ASN A 118 8.45 3.59 3.09
C ASN A 118 9.24 2.91 4.22
N GLU A 119 10.14 1.99 3.86
CA GLU A 119 11.18 1.33 4.69
C GLU A 119 10.72 0.65 5.99
N GLY A 120 10.81 -0.67 6.06
CA GLY A 120 10.89 -1.40 7.33
C GLY A 120 9.57 -1.74 8.04
N TYR A 121 8.45 -1.68 7.33
CA TYR A 121 7.14 -2.01 7.89
C TYR A 121 6.38 -3.00 6.98
N ALA A 122 5.64 -3.94 7.59
CA ALA A 122 4.79 -4.86 6.84
C ALA A 122 3.57 -4.12 6.30
N ALA A 123 3.24 -4.38 5.03
CA ALA A 123 2.06 -3.81 4.38
C ALA A 123 0.80 -4.10 5.20
N ALA A 124 0.00 -3.07 5.47
CA ALA A 124 -1.34 -3.25 6.00
C ALA A 124 -2.21 -3.97 4.97
N GLU A 125 -3.26 -4.66 5.41
CA GLU A 125 -4.28 -5.14 4.49
C GLU A 125 -5.02 -3.95 3.83
N ALA A 126 -5.47 -4.15 2.60
CA ALA A 126 -6.24 -3.13 1.91
C ALA A 126 -7.58 -2.88 2.60
N TYR A 127 -7.98 -1.62 2.65
CA TYR A 127 -9.37 -1.27 2.88
C TYR A 127 -10.13 -1.39 1.56
N THR A 128 -11.29 -2.06 1.60
CA THR A 128 -12.17 -2.18 0.44
C THR A 128 -13.57 -1.70 0.75
N GLU A 129 -14.17 -0.96 -0.19
CA GLU A 129 -15.54 -0.49 -0.07
C GLU A 129 -16.27 -0.55 -1.40
N GLU A 130 -17.46 -1.17 -1.39
CA GLU A 130 -18.40 -1.18 -2.50
C GLU A 130 -19.33 0.04 -2.46
N PHE A 131 -19.63 0.62 -3.62
CA PHE A 131 -20.57 1.73 -3.76
C PHE A 131 -21.21 1.76 -5.16
N THR A 132 -22.34 2.47 -5.26
CA THR A 132 -23.02 2.76 -6.53
C THR A 132 -23.11 4.27 -6.73
N VAL A 133 -23.16 4.69 -7.99
CA VAL A 133 -23.30 6.10 -8.38
C VAL A 133 -24.52 6.22 -9.26
N ALA A 134 -25.54 6.95 -8.83
CA ALA A 134 -26.76 7.11 -9.58
C ALA A 134 -26.62 8.19 -10.67
N ASP A 135 -27.22 7.94 -11.83
CA ASP A 135 -27.33 8.91 -12.91
C ASP A 135 -28.43 9.96 -12.61
N PRO A 136 -28.14 11.28 -12.67
CA PRO A 136 -29.10 12.36 -12.51
C PRO A 136 -30.34 12.28 -13.41
N ASP A 137 -30.25 11.65 -14.59
CA ASP A 137 -31.39 11.41 -15.47
C ASP A 137 -32.41 10.46 -14.84
N THR A 138 -31.98 9.59 -13.93
CA THR A 138 -32.83 8.62 -13.21
C THR A 138 -33.14 9.04 -11.79
N VAL A 139 -32.16 9.62 -11.10
CA VAL A 139 -32.27 10.12 -9.73
C VAL A 139 -31.86 11.60 -9.70
N PRO A 140 -32.81 12.53 -9.85
CA PRO A 140 -32.49 13.96 -9.84
C PRO A 140 -31.73 14.39 -8.58
N ASP A 141 -30.78 15.31 -8.75
CA ASP A 141 -29.89 15.81 -7.70
C ASP A 141 -29.02 14.72 -7.01
N SER A 142 -28.81 13.57 -7.65
CA SER A 142 -27.84 12.55 -7.19
C SER A 142 -26.43 12.89 -7.67
N TYR A 143 -25.64 13.49 -6.78
CA TYR A 143 -24.19 13.55 -6.98
C TYR A 143 -23.51 12.79 -5.85
N PHE A 144 -22.78 11.73 -6.19
CA PHE A 144 -22.10 10.90 -5.21
C PHE A 144 -20.80 11.58 -4.75
N VAL A 145 -20.59 11.67 -3.45
CA VAL A 145 -19.33 12.18 -2.88
C VAL A 145 -18.81 11.20 -1.85
N ARG A 146 -17.53 10.85 -1.98
CA ARG A 146 -16.81 10.12 -0.95
C ARG A 146 -15.40 10.66 -0.79
N ASN A 147 -14.99 10.94 0.44
CA ASN A 147 -13.70 11.49 0.81
C ASN A 147 -13.05 10.59 1.85
N PHE A 148 -11.81 10.19 1.63
CA PHE A 148 -11.00 9.44 2.57
C PHE A 148 -9.81 10.29 2.99
N ASP A 149 -9.65 10.48 4.29
CA ASP A 149 -8.45 11.02 4.92
C ASP A 149 -7.66 9.84 5.51
N VAL A 150 -6.58 9.45 4.82
CA VAL A 150 -5.73 8.35 5.26
C VAL A 150 -4.80 8.83 6.38
N LYS A 151 -4.86 8.11 7.50
CA LYS A 151 -3.92 8.22 8.63
C LYS A 151 -3.15 6.92 8.74
N PHE A 152 -2.03 6.98 9.45
CA PHE A 152 -1.29 5.78 9.78
C PHE A 152 -0.65 5.87 11.16
N ASP A 153 -0.37 4.70 11.72
CA ASP A 153 0.51 4.52 12.88
C ASP A 153 1.41 3.29 12.69
N TYR A 154 2.21 3.01 13.70
CA TYR A 154 3.11 1.86 13.75
C TYR A 154 2.78 0.92 14.93
N GLU A 155 1.54 0.97 15.40
CA GLU A 155 1.04 0.27 16.59
C GLU A 155 0.08 -0.86 16.20
N TYR A 156 0.52 -1.75 15.30
CA TYR A 156 -0.30 -2.89 14.87
C TYR A 156 -0.68 -3.80 16.04
N ASP A 157 -1.97 -3.86 16.35
CA ASP A 157 -2.55 -4.65 17.45
C ASP A 157 -3.24 -5.94 16.98
N GLY A 158 -3.12 -6.26 15.70
CA GLY A 158 -3.88 -7.32 15.03
C GLY A 158 -4.94 -6.80 14.06
N THR A 159 -5.17 -5.49 14.03
CA THR A 159 -6.08 -4.82 13.09
C THR A 159 -5.28 -4.00 12.09
N SER A 160 -5.44 -4.27 10.79
CA SER A 160 -4.70 -3.55 9.73
C SER A 160 -5.21 -2.13 9.52
N TRP A 161 -6.52 -1.91 9.70
CA TRP A 161 -7.14 -0.62 9.52
C TRP A 161 -8.40 -0.45 10.36
N GLU A 162 -8.73 0.79 10.69
CA GLU A 162 -9.96 1.18 11.37
C GLU A 162 -10.54 2.44 10.73
N LEU A 163 -11.87 2.51 10.60
CA LEU A 163 -12.59 3.76 10.34
C LEU A 163 -12.73 4.54 11.65
N THR A 164 -11.89 5.54 11.86
CA THR A 164 -11.93 6.38 13.07
C THR A 164 -13.02 7.45 13.00
N LYS A 165 -13.48 7.78 11.78
CA LYS A 165 -14.65 8.64 11.51
C LYS A 165 -15.37 8.16 10.26
N ASP A 166 -16.70 8.21 10.30
CA ASP A 166 -17.56 7.97 9.13
C ASP A 166 -18.84 8.82 9.30
N ASP A 167 -19.00 9.84 8.46
CA ASP A 167 -20.24 10.63 8.38
C ASP A 167 -21.06 10.33 7.10
N GLY A 168 -20.67 9.29 6.35
CA GLY A 168 -21.24 8.89 5.07
C GLY A 168 -20.49 9.46 3.87
N GLU A 169 -20.15 10.74 3.86
CA GLU A 169 -19.37 11.37 2.77
C GLU A 169 -17.87 11.39 3.09
N ASN A 170 -17.51 11.71 4.32
CA ASN A 170 -16.15 11.87 4.79
C ASN A 170 -15.81 10.74 5.76
N LYS A 171 -14.69 10.09 5.49
CA LYS A 171 -14.16 8.98 6.26
C LYS A 171 -12.71 9.26 6.64
N GLU A 172 -12.37 8.95 7.88
CA GLU A 172 -10.99 8.94 8.36
C GLU A 172 -10.59 7.48 8.56
N LEU A 173 -9.51 7.08 7.89
CA LEU A 173 -9.09 5.69 7.81
C LEU A 173 -7.69 5.57 8.39
N LEU A 174 -7.57 4.97 9.57
CA LEU A 174 -6.29 4.73 10.23
C LEU A 174 -5.76 3.36 9.80
N PHE A 175 -4.61 3.33 9.12
CA PHE A 175 -3.89 2.08 8.87
C PHE A 175 -2.79 1.88 9.90
N SER A 176 -2.78 0.72 10.53
CA SER A 176 -1.75 0.38 11.52
C SER A 176 -0.72 -0.51 10.86
N PHE A 177 0.48 0.04 10.66
CA PHE A 177 1.59 -0.71 10.09
C PHE A 177 2.25 -1.57 11.15
N ARG A 178 2.57 -2.81 10.78
CA ARG A 178 3.40 -3.66 11.63
C ARG A 178 4.85 -3.23 11.47
N ARG A 179 5.45 -2.69 12.53
CA ARG A 179 6.90 -2.52 12.60
C ARG A 179 7.57 -3.88 12.54
N TYR A 180 8.42 -4.12 11.56
CA TYR A 180 9.25 -5.32 11.58
C TYR A 180 10.15 -5.28 12.80
N ALA A 181 10.23 -6.39 13.53
CA ALA A 181 11.09 -6.46 14.69
C ALA A 181 12.55 -6.40 14.24
N MET A 182 13.38 -5.61 14.89
CA MET A 182 14.83 -5.65 14.67
C MET A 182 15.30 -7.10 14.87
N GLY A 183 16.06 -7.65 13.92
CA GLY A 183 16.50 -9.04 13.92
C GLY A 183 15.52 -10.09 13.41
N ASP A 184 14.29 -9.73 13.01
CA ASP A 184 13.30 -10.61 12.35
C ASP A 184 13.44 -10.44 10.82
N VAL A 185 14.40 -11.13 10.23
CA VAL A 185 14.88 -10.94 8.84
C VAL A 185 14.07 -11.75 7.84
N ASP A 186 13.47 -12.87 8.25
CA ASP A 186 12.50 -13.60 7.42
C ASP A 186 11.08 -13.01 7.50
N LEU A 187 10.88 -12.01 8.37
CA LEU A 187 9.65 -11.22 8.53
C LEU A 187 8.45 -12.08 8.98
N ASP A 188 8.70 -13.23 9.62
CA ASP A 188 7.65 -14.12 10.13
C ASP A 188 7.02 -13.61 11.44
N GLY A 189 7.61 -12.57 12.04
CA GLY A 189 7.17 -12.00 13.29
C GLY A 189 7.90 -12.50 14.52
N LYS A 190 8.95 -13.30 14.37
CA LYS A 190 9.73 -13.87 15.47
C LYS A 190 11.22 -13.73 15.16
N ILE A 191 11.99 -13.44 16.19
CA ILE A 191 13.45 -13.47 16.11
C ILE A 191 13.91 -14.90 16.42
N ALA A 192 14.52 -15.55 15.44
CA ALA A 192 14.95 -16.94 15.48
C ALA A 192 16.35 -17.13 14.86
N ALA A 193 16.86 -18.36 14.95
CA ALA A 193 18.14 -18.70 14.33
C ALA A 193 18.10 -18.67 12.79
N SER A 194 16.91 -18.75 12.17
CA SER A 194 16.72 -18.61 10.72
C SER A 194 17.11 -17.20 10.25
N ASP A 195 16.78 -16.17 11.03
CA ASP A 195 17.10 -14.79 10.72
C ASP A 195 18.60 -14.55 10.64
N ALA A 196 19.33 -15.03 11.64
CA ALA A 196 20.79 -14.98 11.64
C ALA A 196 21.41 -15.73 10.45
N ALA A 197 20.80 -16.84 10.02
CA ALA A 197 21.25 -17.58 8.84
C ALA A 197 21.00 -16.79 7.54
N LEU A 198 19.92 -16.01 7.45
CA LEU A 198 19.67 -15.09 6.34
C LEU A 198 20.70 -13.96 6.31
N VAL A 199 21.02 -13.37 7.45
CA VAL A 199 22.09 -12.34 7.56
C VAL A 199 23.43 -12.88 7.09
N LEU A 200 23.82 -14.09 7.49
CA LEU A 200 25.05 -14.72 7.01
C LEU A 200 25.02 -15.00 5.51
N SER A 201 23.86 -15.37 4.97
CA SER A 201 23.67 -15.60 3.54
C SER A 201 23.82 -14.30 2.75
N GLU A 202 23.26 -13.20 3.25
CA GLU A 202 23.41 -11.85 2.68
C GLU A 202 24.86 -11.39 2.72
N TYR A 203 25.52 -11.50 3.88
CA TYR A 203 26.93 -11.14 4.03
C TYR A 203 27.82 -11.93 3.04
N ALA A 204 27.56 -13.23 2.89
CA ALA A 204 28.29 -14.05 1.93
C ALA A 204 28.02 -13.66 0.47
N ALA A 205 26.78 -13.32 0.11
CA ALA A 205 26.41 -12.86 -1.23
C ALA A 205 27.10 -11.52 -1.56
N LEU A 206 26.96 -10.53 -0.67
CA LEU A 206 27.63 -9.23 -0.81
C LEU A 206 29.15 -9.36 -0.94
N ALA A 207 29.77 -10.27 -0.19
CA ALA A 207 31.21 -10.54 -0.28
C ALA A 207 31.62 -11.27 -1.58
N ALA A 208 30.75 -12.11 -2.14
CA ALA A 208 31.06 -12.94 -3.30
C ALA A 208 30.86 -12.23 -4.63
N ASN A 209 29.72 -11.55 -4.81
CA ASN A 209 29.34 -10.92 -6.08
C ASN A 209 28.79 -9.49 -5.93
N GLY A 210 28.61 -8.99 -4.71
CA GLY A 210 28.05 -7.65 -4.46
C GLY A 210 26.55 -7.55 -4.75
N GLU A 211 25.89 -8.66 -5.07
CA GLU A 211 24.45 -8.73 -5.24
C GLU A 211 23.82 -9.12 -3.91
N SER A 212 22.83 -8.34 -3.52
CA SER A 212 22.06 -8.61 -2.33
C SER A 212 20.95 -9.62 -2.60
N VAL A 213 20.73 -10.53 -1.65
CA VAL A 213 19.61 -11.48 -1.66
C VAL A 213 18.45 -11.02 -0.77
N LEU A 214 18.67 -10.02 0.09
CA LEU A 214 17.65 -9.40 0.93
C LEU A 214 17.01 -8.18 0.25
N ASP A 215 15.71 -8.02 0.46
CA ASP A 215 15.04 -6.77 0.10
C ASP A 215 15.39 -5.63 1.06
N LYS A 216 14.92 -4.42 0.77
CA LYS A 216 15.23 -3.22 1.55
C LYS A 216 14.79 -3.32 3.01
N ASN A 217 13.65 -3.94 3.29
CA ASN A 217 13.09 -4.06 4.63
C ASN A 217 13.85 -5.10 5.44
N GLN A 218 14.15 -6.24 4.82
CA GLN A 218 14.97 -7.28 5.41
C GLN A 218 16.37 -6.76 5.76
N LYS A 219 16.95 -5.89 4.93
CA LYS A 219 18.24 -5.23 5.23
C LYS A 219 18.16 -4.35 6.47
N LEU A 220 17.10 -3.56 6.59
CA LEU A 220 16.92 -2.64 7.70
C LEU A 220 16.87 -3.38 9.05
N VAL A 221 16.12 -4.48 9.11
CA VAL A 221 16.03 -5.29 10.33
C VAL A 221 17.19 -6.27 10.52
N ALA A 222 17.95 -6.55 9.46
CA ALA A 222 19.18 -7.33 9.53
C ALA A 222 20.35 -6.54 10.12
N ASP A 223 20.41 -5.22 9.92
CA ASP A 223 21.43 -4.31 10.48
C ASP A 223 21.09 -3.95 11.93
N VAL A 224 21.34 -4.90 12.84
CA VAL A 224 20.89 -4.80 14.24
C VAL A 224 21.77 -3.90 15.10
N ASP A 225 23.00 -3.61 14.65
CA ASP A 225 23.89 -2.63 15.29
C ASP A 225 23.81 -1.22 14.67
N SER A 226 23.06 -1.08 13.57
CA SER A 226 22.78 0.19 12.88
C SER A 226 24.04 0.89 12.36
N ASP A 227 25.02 0.11 11.88
CA ASP A 227 26.27 0.62 11.30
C ASP A 227 26.22 0.78 9.76
N GLU A 228 25.03 0.60 9.19
CA GLU A 228 24.69 0.62 7.76
C GLU A 228 25.32 -0.53 6.95
N LYS A 229 25.87 -1.57 7.60
CA LYS A 229 26.45 -2.74 6.95
C LYS A 229 25.89 -4.03 7.52
N ILE A 230 25.50 -4.93 6.63
CA ILE A 230 25.08 -6.27 7.02
C ILE A 230 26.32 -7.16 7.11
N THR A 231 26.65 -7.57 8.33
CA THR A 231 27.85 -8.34 8.62
C THR A 231 27.56 -9.60 9.42
N ALA A 232 28.60 -10.42 9.63
CA ALA A 232 28.51 -11.55 10.55
C ALA A 232 28.32 -11.13 12.02
N PHE A 233 28.59 -9.86 12.37
CA PHE A 233 28.35 -9.35 13.71
C PHE A 233 26.85 -9.24 14.00
N ASP A 234 26.07 -8.76 13.03
CA ASP A 234 24.61 -8.70 13.12
C ASP A 234 23.99 -10.08 13.35
N ALA A 235 24.43 -11.06 12.57
CA ALA A 235 23.99 -12.45 12.73
C ALA A 235 24.30 -13.00 14.13
N ALA A 236 25.47 -12.66 14.68
CA ALA A 236 25.85 -13.07 16.02
C ALA A 236 24.96 -12.42 17.09
N LYS A 237 24.65 -11.12 16.95
CA LYS A 237 23.74 -10.38 17.83
C LYS A 237 22.31 -10.94 17.80
N ILE A 238 21.80 -11.30 16.63
CA ILE A 238 20.49 -11.97 16.49
C ILE A 238 20.48 -13.31 17.22
N LEU A 239 21.53 -14.13 17.09
CA LEU A 239 21.64 -15.40 17.81
C LEU A 239 21.72 -15.22 19.33
N GLU A 240 22.46 -14.20 19.80
CA GLU A 240 22.55 -13.86 21.22
C GLU A 240 21.19 -13.45 21.76
N TYR A 241 20.48 -12.56 21.05
CA TYR A 241 19.12 -12.14 21.39
C TYR A 241 18.18 -13.34 21.49
N TYR A 242 18.17 -14.19 20.46
CA TYR A 242 17.35 -15.41 20.42
C TYR A 242 17.68 -16.37 21.58
N ALA A 243 18.97 -16.56 21.88
CA ALA A 243 19.42 -17.46 22.95
C ALA A 243 19.00 -16.96 24.34
N ASP A 244 19.10 -15.65 24.59
CA ASP A 244 18.68 -15.04 25.84
C ASP A 244 17.16 -15.10 26.01
N ALA A 245 16.40 -14.78 24.95
CA ALA A 245 14.94 -14.92 24.92
C ALA A 245 14.50 -16.37 25.20
N SER A 246 15.11 -17.34 24.53
CA SER A 246 14.82 -18.76 24.69
C SER A 246 15.21 -19.31 26.06
N SER A 247 16.16 -18.66 26.73
CA SER A 247 16.61 -19.02 28.09
C SER A 247 15.80 -18.33 29.19
N GLY A 248 14.78 -17.53 28.84
CA GLY A 248 13.95 -16.79 29.79
C GLY A 248 14.65 -15.58 30.41
N LYS A 249 15.75 -15.11 29.83
CA LYS A 249 16.35 -13.81 30.19
C LYS A 249 15.66 -12.71 29.40
N THR A 250 15.90 -11.46 29.81
CA THR A 250 15.51 -10.29 29.01
C THR A 250 16.57 -10.07 27.93
N PRO A 251 16.27 -10.32 26.65
CA PRO A 251 17.21 -10.10 25.56
C PRO A 251 17.44 -8.59 25.33
N SER A 252 18.62 -8.22 24.86
CA SER A 252 19.06 -6.83 24.62
C SER A 252 19.90 -6.77 23.34
N TRP A 253 19.84 -5.63 22.64
CA TRP A 253 20.71 -5.33 21.51
C TRP A 253 22.04 -4.67 21.93
N GLU A 254 22.09 -4.10 23.14
CA GLU A 254 23.31 -3.52 23.73
C GLU A 254 24.40 -4.58 24.00
#